data_AF-A0A850P9F0-F1
#
_entry.id   AF-A0A850P9F0-F1
#
_cell.length_a   1.000
_cell.length_b   1.000
_cell.length_c   1.000
_cell.angle_alpha   90.00
_cell.angle_beta   90.00
_cell.angle_gamma   90.00
#
_symmetry.space_group_name_H-M   'P 1'
#
loop_
_entity.id
_entity.type
_entity.pdbx_description
1 polymer ?
#
loop_
_entity_poly.entity_id
_entity_poly.type
_entity_poly.pdbx_seq_one_letter_code
_entity_poly.pdbx_strand_id
1 'polypeptide(L)'
;MVDRNITGWVFYLDSDAYIENIDFDLSDYLKDKGQFAGIFSGYVNNVPHWVNSGGFALNFSHTLGRRLATDYWSFVNNIPDEKYNKAKIWEKDIEDDQSMLNSLLNRYVEDEGIGYNFIFEREGDSVVNLGPFIWQHIRAHAPTFRDRVSNLTETVAQITKGREIAWPDDGPGYYFPTTHTSIKTSVGKKNPNGVRTTGKDGALLYGPYIQLREGDYCIRLFGKLLAEKDSSTSNFELSVTENSGGNLLHTSSHQDLRNNQGILAEAFFSISHECLDVEAVVRVNRETNLEIYAVQFLKIITGAENFGIRKTEKELPHKIW
;
A
#
# COMPACT_ATOMS: atom_id res chain seq x y z
N MET A 1 -5.29 16.12 21.87
CA MET A 1 -4.14 17.07 21.83
C MET A 1 -4.52 18.43 22.39
N VAL A 2 -5.66 19.00 21.95
CA VAL A 2 -6.22 20.26 22.48
C VAL A 2 -6.29 20.27 24.02
N ASP A 3 -6.77 19.20 24.65
CA ASP A 3 -6.90 19.07 26.12
C ASP A 3 -5.57 19.13 26.88
N ARG A 4 -4.45 18.84 26.19
CA ARG A 4 -3.09 18.92 26.74
C ARG A 4 -2.46 20.30 26.55
N ASN A 5 -3.22 21.28 26.04
CA ASN A 5 -2.76 22.62 25.70
C ASN A 5 -1.50 22.67 24.82
N ILE A 6 -1.37 21.72 23.89
CA ILE A 6 -0.37 21.80 22.83
C ILE A 6 -0.65 23.04 21.97
N THR A 7 0.42 23.73 21.56
CA THR A 7 0.44 24.94 20.72
C THR A 7 1.37 24.74 19.53
N GLY A 8 1.31 25.63 18.54
CA GLY A 8 2.08 25.52 17.30
C GLY A 8 1.38 24.66 16.24
N TRP A 9 2.11 24.30 15.19
CA TRP A 9 1.57 23.54 14.08
C TRP A 9 1.50 22.03 14.39
N VAL A 10 0.35 21.43 14.08
CA VAL A 10 0.09 20.00 14.15
C VAL A 10 -0.20 19.51 12.74
N PHE A 11 0.55 18.52 12.27
CA PHE A 11 0.36 17.91 10.96
C PHE A 11 -0.41 16.59 11.12
N TYR A 12 -1.45 16.43 10.31
CA TYR A 12 -2.10 15.16 10.07
C TYR A 12 -1.63 14.63 8.72
N LEU A 13 -1.28 13.34 8.69
CA LEU A 13 -0.87 12.59 7.51
C LEU A 13 -1.48 11.20 7.64
N ASP A 14 -2.13 10.73 6.58
CA ASP A 14 -2.59 9.35 6.46
C ASP A 14 -1.41 8.35 6.47
N SER A 15 -1.71 7.08 6.73
CA SER A 15 -0.67 6.03 6.83
C SER A 15 0.00 5.66 5.51
N ASP A 16 -0.57 6.10 4.39
CA ASP A 16 -0.01 6.09 3.04
C ASP A 16 0.42 7.48 2.52
N ALA A 17 0.24 8.53 3.34
CA ALA A 17 0.83 9.86 3.19
C ALA A 17 2.20 9.99 3.92
N TYR A 18 2.89 11.17 3.85
CA TYR A 18 4.27 11.07 3.33
C TYR A 18 5.41 12.18 3.55
N ILE A 19 6.70 12.04 3.02
CA ILE A 19 8.02 12.84 2.98
C ILE A 19 9.05 12.54 1.78
N GLU A 20 9.41 13.45 0.86
CA GLU A 20 10.20 13.19 -0.41
C GLU A 20 11.28 14.24 -0.59
N ASN A 21 10.92 15.52 -0.49
CA ASN A 21 11.91 16.58 -0.36
C ASN A 21 12.32 16.71 1.11
N ILE A 22 13.22 15.83 1.56
CA ILE A 22 13.75 15.87 2.93
C ILE A 22 14.51 17.17 3.25
N ASP A 23 14.99 17.87 2.23
CA ASP A 23 15.65 19.18 2.33
C ASP A 23 14.64 20.36 2.38
N PHE A 24 13.33 20.08 2.40
CA PHE A 24 12.32 21.12 2.52
C PHE A 24 12.35 21.77 3.90
N ASP A 25 12.71 23.07 3.95
CA ASP A 25 12.69 23.83 5.20
C ASP A 25 11.25 24.18 5.63
N LEU A 26 10.66 23.23 6.35
CA LEU A 26 9.35 23.38 6.98
C LEU A 26 9.31 24.56 7.97
N SER A 27 10.43 24.92 8.60
CA SER A 27 10.48 26.04 9.55
C SER A 27 10.38 27.37 8.80
N ASP A 28 11.13 27.51 7.71
CA ASP A 28 11.07 28.70 6.84
C ASP A 28 9.70 28.82 6.15
N TYR A 29 9.12 27.71 5.69
CA TYR A 29 7.77 27.69 5.12
C TYR A 29 6.69 28.14 6.13
N LEU A 30 6.80 27.80 7.42
CA LEU A 30 5.78 28.15 8.43
C LEU A 30 5.97 29.54 9.06
N LYS A 31 7.13 30.19 8.87
CA LYS A 31 7.54 31.42 9.58
C LYS A 31 6.55 32.58 9.45
N ASP A 32 5.88 32.67 8.30
CA ASP A 32 4.98 33.77 7.91
C ASP A 32 3.50 33.34 7.89
N LYS A 33 3.18 32.16 8.43
CA LYS A 33 1.83 31.58 8.41
C LYS A 33 1.14 31.54 9.78
N GLY A 34 1.79 32.01 10.84
CA GLY A 34 1.29 31.92 12.22
C GLY A 34 -0.09 32.57 12.49
N GLN A 35 -0.55 33.45 11.61
CA GLN A 35 -1.89 34.03 11.59
C GLN A 35 -2.99 33.12 11.03
N PHE A 36 -2.65 32.05 10.32
CA PHE A 36 -3.63 31.12 9.76
C PHE A 36 -3.96 29.99 10.75
N ALA A 37 -5.20 29.53 10.71
CA ALA A 37 -5.75 28.47 11.53
C ALA A 37 -5.42 27.06 11.02
N GLY A 38 -5.19 26.92 9.72
CA GLY A 38 -4.83 25.66 9.07
C GLY A 38 -4.37 25.85 7.63
N ILE A 39 -3.73 24.82 7.09
CA ILE A 39 -3.25 24.69 5.71
C ILE A 39 -3.78 23.37 5.17
N PHE A 40 -4.47 23.42 4.04
CA PHE A 40 -5.08 22.28 3.37
C PHE A 40 -4.73 22.28 1.88
N SER A 41 -4.65 21.09 1.29
CA SER A 41 -4.71 20.94 -0.16
C SER A 41 -6.15 20.93 -0.62
N GLY A 42 -6.56 21.99 -1.32
CA GLY A 42 -7.90 22.15 -1.87
C GLY A 42 -7.91 22.13 -3.40
N TYR A 43 -9.03 22.62 -3.96
CA TYR A 43 -9.31 22.73 -5.40
C TYR A 43 -9.82 21.48 -6.12
N VAL A 44 -10.35 20.49 -5.42
CA VAL A 44 -11.19 19.47 -6.07
C VAL A 44 -12.35 20.18 -6.81
N ASN A 45 -12.47 19.96 -8.11
CA ASN A 45 -13.47 20.58 -8.99
C ASN A 45 -13.52 22.14 -8.95
N ASN A 46 -12.39 22.81 -8.73
CA ASN A 46 -12.28 24.27 -8.55
C ASN A 46 -12.94 24.85 -7.29
N VAL A 47 -13.37 24.03 -6.32
CA VAL A 47 -13.88 24.51 -5.03
C VAL A 47 -12.70 24.57 -4.04
N PRO A 48 -12.26 25.76 -3.59
CA PRO A 48 -11.03 25.86 -2.79
C PRO A 48 -11.11 25.11 -1.46
N HIS A 49 -12.28 25.12 -0.83
CA HIS A 49 -12.53 24.47 0.45
C HIS A 49 -12.90 22.98 0.33
N TRP A 50 -12.94 22.42 -0.88
CA TRP A 50 -13.06 20.98 -1.10
C TRP A 50 -11.65 20.38 -1.11
N VAL A 51 -11.30 19.78 0.03
CA VAL A 51 -9.95 19.32 0.37
C VAL A 51 -9.88 17.80 0.47
N ASN A 52 -8.66 17.28 0.33
CA ASN A 52 -8.35 15.90 0.72
C ASN A 52 -7.95 15.84 2.21
N SER A 53 -8.44 14.83 2.95
CA SER A 53 -8.15 14.68 4.39
C SER A 53 -6.83 13.98 4.71
N GLY A 54 -6.20 13.30 3.75
CA GLY A 54 -4.99 12.51 3.97
C GLY A 54 -3.71 13.31 4.25
N GLY A 55 -3.76 14.64 4.13
CA GLY A 55 -2.67 15.53 4.48
C GLY A 55 -3.15 16.97 4.74
N PHE A 56 -3.02 17.44 5.98
CA PHE A 56 -3.33 18.83 6.36
C PHE A 56 -2.56 19.28 7.62
N ALA A 57 -2.45 20.59 7.82
CA ALA A 57 -1.83 21.19 9.00
C ALA A 57 -2.82 22.09 9.76
N LEU A 58 -2.85 22.00 11.09
CA LEU A 58 -3.65 22.86 11.97
C LEU A 58 -2.75 23.65 12.91
N ASN A 59 -3.01 24.95 13.05
CA ASN A 59 -2.29 25.82 13.97
C ASN A 59 -3.00 25.86 15.33
N PHE A 60 -2.47 25.16 16.31
CA PHE A 60 -3.03 25.09 17.66
C PHE A 60 -2.66 26.30 18.55
N SER A 61 -1.82 27.21 18.05
CA SER A 61 -1.72 28.57 18.59
C SER A 61 -2.90 29.46 18.15
N HIS A 62 -3.57 29.12 17.05
CA HIS A 62 -4.75 29.83 16.55
C HIS A 62 -6.04 29.24 17.14
N THR A 63 -6.96 30.09 17.62
CA THR A 63 -8.22 29.66 18.25
C THR A 63 -9.09 28.84 17.31
N LEU A 64 -9.24 29.26 16.05
CA LEU A 64 -9.98 28.51 15.03
C LEU A 64 -9.35 27.15 14.68
N GLY A 65 -8.02 26.99 14.75
CA GLY A 65 -7.37 25.69 14.49
C GLY A 65 -7.71 24.66 15.59
N ARG A 66 -7.74 25.11 16.84
CA ARG A 66 -8.21 24.32 17.99
C ARG A 66 -9.71 24.03 17.91
N ARG A 67 -10.53 25.00 17.48
CA ARG A 67 -11.96 24.86 17.27
C ARG A 67 -12.25 23.82 16.20
N LEU A 68 -11.59 23.88 15.04
CA LEU A 68 -11.75 22.90 13.96
C LEU A 68 -11.46 21.47 14.44
N ALA A 69 -10.34 21.27 15.15
CA ALA A 69 -10.00 19.96 15.72
C ALA A 69 -11.05 19.46 16.74
N THR A 70 -11.67 20.36 17.49
CA THR A 70 -12.71 20.03 18.50
C THR A 70 -14.06 19.73 17.84
N ASP A 71 -14.45 20.54 16.86
CA ASP A 71 -15.67 20.34 16.07
C ASP A 71 -15.59 19.03 15.27
N TYR A 72 -14.43 18.71 14.69
CA TYR A 72 -14.17 17.45 13.97
C TYR A 72 -14.21 16.22 14.87
N TRP A 73 -13.55 16.28 16.03
CA TRP A 73 -13.65 15.22 17.05
C TRP A 73 -15.08 15.02 17.55
N SER A 74 -15.84 16.12 17.69
CA SER A 74 -17.25 16.06 18.07
C SER A 74 -18.11 15.43 16.97
N PHE A 75 -17.82 15.70 15.69
CA PHE A 75 -18.50 15.09 14.55
C PHE A 75 -18.36 13.56 14.61
N VAL A 76 -17.11 13.06 14.74
CA VAL A 76 -16.82 11.62 14.84
C VAL A 76 -17.50 10.97 16.05
N ASN A 77 -17.38 11.56 17.25
CA ASN A 77 -17.98 10.99 18.47
C ASN A 77 -19.50 11.04 18.51
N ASN A 78 -20.15 11.90 17.74
CA ASN A 78 -21.61 11.98 17.68
C ASN A 78 -22.21 10.89 16.76
N ILE A 79 -21.39 10.08 16.09
CA ILE A 79 -21.83 8.94 15.30
C ILE A 79 -22.12 7.76 16.25
N PRO A 80 -23.36 7.26 16.35
CA PRO A 80 -23.67 6.18 17.28
C PRO A 80 -22.97 4.87 16.90
N ASP A 81 -22.52 4.10 17.89
CA ASP A 81 -21.94 2.75 17.70
C ASP A 81 -22.84 1.84 16.85
N GLU A 82 -24.16 1.96 16.98
CA GLU A 82 -25.12 1.19 16.17
C GLU A 82 -24.98 1.47 14.67
N LYS A 83 -24.62 2.70 14.28
CA LYS A 83 -24.37 3.08 12.89
C LYS A 83 -23.08 2.43 12.39
N TYR A 84 -21.99 2.50 13.16
CA TYR A 84 -20.73 1.80 12.89
C TYR A 84 -20.93 0.28 12.73
N ASN A 85 -21.65 -0.35 13.65
CA ASN A 85 -21.90 -1.80 13.62
C ASN A 85 -22.82 -2.25 12.47
N LYS A 86 -23.59 -1.35 11.85
CA LYS A 86 -24.49 -1.65 10.72
C LYS A 86 -23.94 -1.25 9.35
N ALA A 87 -22.89 -0.45 9.30
CA ALA A 87 -22.27 -0.02 8.05
C ALA A 87 -21.72 -1.22 7.28
N LYS A 88 -22.13 -1.33 6.02
CA LYS A 88 -21.64 -2.31 5.05
C LYS A 88 -20.77 -1.65 3.99
N ILE A 89 -21.00 -0.37 3.74
CA ILE A 89 -20.33 0.45 2.74
C ILE A 89 -19.97 1.78 3.42
N TRP A 90 -18.67 2.01 3.63
CA TRP A 90 -18.13 3.32 4.03
C TRP A 90 -18.48 4.39 2.99
N GLU A 91 -18.46 5.68 3.37
CA GLU A 91 -18.95 6.84 2.59
C GLU A 91 -20.49 6.86 2.39
N LYS A 92 -21.12 5.69 2.19
CA LYS A 92 -22.55 5.55 1.94
C LYS A 92 -23.39 5.40 3.20
N ASP A 93 -23.02 4.48 4.08
CA ASP A 93 -23.79 4.18 5.29
C ASP A 93 -23.37 5.11 6.45
N ILE A 94 -22.13 5.61 6.42
CA ILE A 94 -21.55 6.61 7.31
C ILE A 94 -20.72 7.56 6.45
N GLU A 95 -20.83 8.86 6.73
CA GLU A 95 -19.95 9.89 6.19
C GLU A 95 -18.49 9.53 6.54
N ASP A 96 -17.61 9.59 5.55
CA ASP A 96 -16.17 9.40 5.74
C ASP A 96 -15.52 10.64 6.37
N ASP A 97 -14.26 10.50 6.78
CA ASP A 97 -13.48 11.54 7.42
C ASP A 97 -13.26 12.76 6.49
N GLN A 98 -13.02 12.52 5.19
CA GLN A 98 -12.88 13.55 4.18
C GLN A 98 -14.18 14.35 4.01
N SER A 99 -15.32 13.68 3.94
CA SER A 99 -16.64 14.30 3.86
C SER A 99 -16.95 15.12 5.12
N MET A 100 -16.67 14.59 6.32
CA MET A 100 -16.84 15.35 7.57
C MET A 100 -15.96 16.61 7.62
N LEU A 101 -14.69 16.52 7.20
CA LEU A 101 -13.78 17.66 7.15
C LEU A 101 -14.28 18.73 6.16
N ASN A 102 -14.73 18.31 4.97
CA ASN A 102 -15.30 19.19 3.96
C ASN A 102 -16.61 19.86 4.45
N SER A 103 -17.50 19.12 5.13
CA SER A 103 -18.70 19.66 5.77
C SER A 103 -18.37 20.77 6.77
N LEU A 104 -17.30 20.62 7.56
CA LEU A 104 -16.85 21.64 8.52
C LEU A 104 -16.21 22.86 7.85
N LEU A 105 -15.36 22.63 6.84
CA LEU A 105 -14.69 23.70 6.09
C LEU A 105 -15.70 24.51 5.27
N ASN A 106 -16.67 23.87 4.62
CA ASN A 106 -17.77 24.54 3.93
C ASN A 106 -18.55 25.46 4.89
N ARG A 107 -18.93 24.98 6.08
CA ARG A 107 -19.58 25.82 7.10
C ARG A 107 -18.71 27.02 7.51
N TYR A 108 -17.41 26.82 7.72
CA TYR A 108 -16.51 27.92 8.07
C TYR A 108 -16.29 28.92 6.93
N VAL A 109 -16.32 28.48 5.69
CA VAL A 109 -16.05 29.32 4.51
C VAL A 109 -17.32 30.05 4.05
N GLU A 110 -18.42 29.32 3.86
CA GLU A 110 -19.68 29.83 3.29
C GLU A 110 -20.63 30.39 4.36
N ASP A 111 -20.87 29.66 5.46
CA ASP A 111 -21.86 30.09 6.48
C ASP A 111 -21.28 31.14 7.46
N GLU A 112 -20.05 30.91 7.93
CA GLU A 112 -19.38 31.81 8.90
C GLU A 112 -18.51 32.88 8.22
N GLY A 113 -18.20 32.76 6.93
CA GLY A 113 -17.42 33.75 6.17
C GLY A 113 -15.95 33.88 6.61
N ILE A 114 -15.43 32.93 7.41
CA ILE A 114 -14.09 32.97 8.01
C ILE A 114 -13.03 32.21 7.20
N GLY A 115 -13.32 31.86 5.94
CA GLY A 115 -12.41 31.13 5.04
C GLY A 115 -11.02 31.76 4.88
N TYR A 116 -10.90 33.08 5.01
CA TYR A 116 -9.63 33.82 4.95
C TYR A 116 -8.65 33.49 6.11
N ASN A 117 -9.09 32.76 7.14
CA ASN A 117 -8.21 32.27 8.21
C ASN A 117 -7.51 30.96 7.82
N PHE A 118 -7.79 30.37 6.66
CA PHE A 118 -7.20 29.12 6.21
C PHE A 118 -6.43 29.33 4.90
N ILE A 119 -5.35 28.58 4.72
CA ILE A 119 -4.67 28.45 3.43
C ILE A 119 -5.26 27.24 2.72
N PHE A 120 -5.80 27.46 1.52
CA PHE A 120 -6.17 26.41 0.57
C PHE A 120 -5.15 26.44 -0.56
N GLU A 121 -4.18 25.54 -0.49
CA GLU A 121 -3.20 25.34 -1.56
C GLU A 121 -3.87 24.62 -2.74
N ARG A 122 -3.31 24.76 -3.95
CA ARG A 122 -3.87 24.14 -5.16
C ARG A 122 -3.42 22.69 -5.32
N GLU A 123 -4.29 21.90 -5.94
CA GLU A 123 -3.93 20.59 -6.48
C GLU A 123 -2.70 20.71 -7.41
N GLY A 124 -1.61 20.04 -7.05
CA GLY A 124 -0.31 20.09 -7.74
C GLY A 124 0.72 21.06 -7.17
N ASP A 125 0.31 22.06 -6.38
CA ASP A 125 1.21 23.04 -5.73
C ASP A 125 1.25 22.89 -4.19
N SER A 126 0.41 22.01 -3.59
CA SER A 126 0.24 21.93 -2.14
C SER A 126 1.35 21.19 -1.42
N VAL A 127 2.25 21.92 -0.75
CA VAL A 127 3.32 21.40 0.12
C VAL A 127 2.86 20.31 1.10
N VAL A 128 1.59 20.35 1.53
CA VAL A 128 1.07 19.48 2.61
C VAL A 128 0.43 18.17 2.11
N ASN A 129 0.12 18.03 0.81
CA ASN A 129 -0.61 16.87 0.27
C ASN A 129 -0.16 16.38 -1.12
N LEU A 130 0.40 17.27 -1.96
CA LEU A 130 0.80 16.96 -3.36
C LEU A 130 2.17 17.50 -3.76
N GLY A 131 2.74 18.37 -2.93
CA GLY A 131 4.17 18.60 -2.90
C GLY A 131 4.86 17.29 -2.53
N PRO A 132 6.11 17.11 -2.98
CA PRO A 132 6.92 15.89 -3.01
C PRO A 132 6.47 14.58 -2.27
N PHE A 133 5.98 14.65 -1.05
CA PHE A 133 6.28 13.79 0.09
C PHE A 133 6.06 12.20 -0.06
N ILE A 134 7.00 11.26 0.35
CA ILE A 134 7.18 9.74 0.69
C ILE A 134 6.74 8.60 -0.26
N TRP A 135 7.62 7.60 -0.33
CA TRP A 135 7.35 6.25 -0.82
C TRP A 135 6.98 5.25 0.31
N GLN A 136 5.84 4.53 0.21
CA GLN A 136 5.33 3.61 1.26
C GLN A 136 6.41 2.66 1.83
N HIS A 137 6.83 2.91 3.08
CA HIS A 137 7.80 2.07 3.81
C HIS A 137 7.29 1.52 5.15
N ILE A 138 6.05 1.82 5.54
CA ILE A 138 5.47 1.42 6.84
C ILE A 138 4.67 0.11 6.72
N ARG A 139 5.33 -0.96 6.26
CA ARG A 139 4.89 -2.35 6.48
C ARG A 139 5.95 -3.19 7.17
N ALA A 140 6.42 -2.70 8.32
CA ALA A 140 7.07 -3.54 9.31
C ALA A 140 6.04 -4.56 9.87
N HIS A 141 5.99 -5.75 9.24
CA HIS A 141 5.35 -6.94 9.77
C HIS A 141 6.11 -7.44 11.00
N ALA A 142 5.89 -6.75 12.12
CA ALA A 142 6.39 -7.15 13.43
C ALA A 142 5.25 -7.80 14.25
N PRO A 143 5.54 -8.83 15.08
CA PRO A 143 4.51 -9.53 15.87
C PRO A 143 3.77 -8.64 16.87
N THR A 144 4.41 -7.56 17.34
CA THR A 144 3.80 -6.61 18.28
C THR A 144 3.87 -5.16 17.80
N PHE A 145 2.99 -4.32 18.34
CA PHE A 145 2.99 -2.87 18.10
C PHE A 145 4.29 -2.21 18.58
N ARG A 146 4.86 -2.66 19.71
CA ARG A 146 6.15 -2.14 20.22
C ARG A 146 7.28 -2.40 19.23
N ASP A 147 7.35 -3.60 18.69
CA ASP A 147 8.40 -3.98 17.73
C ASP A 147 8.25 -3.19 16.42
N ARG A 148 7.00 -3.01 15.96
CA ARG A 148 6.70 -2.15 14.80
C ARG A 148 7.20 -0.72 15.02
N VAL A 149 6.87 -0.11 16.16
CA VAL A 149 7.32 1.25 16.51
C VAL A 149 8.84 1.33 16.65
N SER A 150 9.49 0.32 17.23
CA SER A 150 10.95 0.25 17.35
C SER A 150 11.64 0.24 15.98
N ASN A 151 11.20 -0.64 15.08
CA ASN A 151 11.75 -0.75 13.72
C ASN A 151 11.57 0.56 12.94
N LEU A 152 10.39 1.20 13.05
CA LEU A 152 10.14 2.50 12.40
C LEU A 152 11.01 3.61 12.96
N THR A 153 11.20 3.64 14.28
CA THR A 153 12.06 4.63 14.95
C THR A 153 13.51 4.48 14.50
N GLU A 154 14.01 3.25 14.36
CA GLU A 154 15.36 2.99 13.88
C GLU A 154 15.56 3.42 12.41
N THR A 155 14.67 3.01 11.50
CA THR A 155 14.73 3.41 10.08
C THR A 155 14.72 4.93 9.92
N VAL A 156 13.80 5.63 10.60
CA VAL A 156 13.73 7.11 10.58
C VAL A 156 15.01 7.73 11.15
N ALA A 157 15.56 7.17 12.23
CA ALA A 157 16.81 7.64 12.85
C ALA A 157 18.09 7.35 12.04
N GLN A 158 18.02 6.48 11.02
CA GLN A 158 19.10 6.28 10.04
C GLN A 158 19.01 7.32 8.92
N ILE A 159 17.83 7.50 8.33
CA ILE A 159 17.56 8.48 7.26
C ILE A 159 17.91 9.91 7.72
N THR A 160 17.39 10.32 8.88
CA THR A 160 17.55 11.69 9.41
C THR A 160 18.97 12.07 9.82
N LYS A 161 19.92 11.13 9.84
CA LYS A 161 21.34 11.40 10.20
C LYS A 161 22.20 11.78 9.00
N GLY A 162 21.63 11.94 7.81
CA GLY A 162 22.39 12.29 6.59
C GLY A 162 23.46 11.27 6.23
N ARG A 163 23.38 10.05 6.76
CA ARG A 163 24.12 8.93 6.21
C ARG A 163 23.46 8.60 4.89
N GLU A 164 24.27 8.40 3.85
CA GLU A 164 23.88 7.39 2.86
C GLU A 164 23.58 6.13 3.65
N ILE A 165 22.29 5.81 3.76
CA ILE A 165 21.90 4.41 3.76
C ILE A 165 22.43 3.95 2.40
N ALA A 166 23.54 3.22 2.41
CA ALA A 166 23.87 2.36 1.29
C ALA A 166 22.64 1.48 1.14
N TRP A 167 21.77 1.84 0.20
CA TRP A 167 20.53 1.14 0.00
C TRP A 167 20.92 -0.32 -0.21
N PRO A 168 20.29 -1.25 0.52
CA PRO A 168 20.23 -2.60 0.02
C PRO A 168 19.75 -2.49 -1.45
N ASP A 169 20.41 -3.13 -2.42
CA ASP A 169 19.89 -3.35 -3.78
C ASP A 169 18.72 -4.38 -3.74
N ASP A 170 17.95 -4.29 -2.64
CA ASP A 170 17.27 -5.32 -1.89
C ASP A 170 16.09 -4.67 -1.11
N GLY A 171 15.38 -3.73 -1.74
CA GLY A 171 14.06 -3.29 -1.27
C GLY A 171 13.10 -4.49 -1.07
N PRO A 172 11.93 -4.31 -0.44
CA PRO A 172 11.03 -5.40 0.01
C PRO A 172 10.28 -6.13 -1.13
N GLY A 173 10.95 -6.32 -2.26
CA GLY A 173 10.47 -6.92 -3.49
C GLY A 173 9.61 -6.01 -4.34
N TYR A 174 9.43 -6.44 -5.59
CA TYR A 174 8.51 -5.81 -6.53
C TYR A 174 7.10 -6.36 -6.29
N TYR A 175 6.08 -5.50 -6.23
CA TYR A 175 4.67 -5.90 -6.09
C TYR A 175 3.86 -5.35 -7.26
N PHE A 176 3.16 -6.24 -7.98
CA PHE A 176 2.38 -5.89 -9.17
C PHE A 176 0.92 -6.30 -8.99
N PRO A 177 -0.01 -5.34 -8.78
CA PRO A 177 -1.43 -5.64 -8.86
C PRO A 177 -1.78 -6.04 -10.30
N THR A 178 -2.74 -6.95 -10.47
CA THR A 178 -3.11 -7.43 -11.81
C THR A 178 -3.77 -6.38 -12.70
N THR A 179 -4.18 -5.24 -12.13
CA THR A 179 -4.60 -4.03 -12.87
C THR A 179 -3.44 -3.36 -13.59
N HIS A 180 -2.18 -3.56 -13.16
CA HIS A 180 -0.98 -3.02 -13.80
C HIS A 180 -0.89 -3.41 -15.29
N THR A 181 -0.37 -2.51 -16.12
CA THR A 181 -0.35 -2.65 -17.59
C THR A 181 0.63 -3.71 -18.08
N SER A 182 1.73 -3.95 -17.35
CA SER A 182 2.69 -5.01 -17.69
C SER A 182 2.18 -6.42 -17.38
N ILE A 183 1.19 -6.56 -16.50
CA ILE A 183 0.50 -7.83 -16.26
C ILE A 183 -0.49 -8.06 -17.41
N LYS A 184 -0.40 -9.23 -18.05
CA LYS A 184 -1.23 -9.64 -19.18
C LYS A 184 -1.97 -10.94 -18.88
N THR A 185 -2.93 -11.29 -19.74
CA THR A 185 -3.78 -12.49 -19.62
C THR A 185 -4.09 -13.02 -21.02
N SER A 186 -4.09 -14.34 -21.19
CA SER A 186 -4.53 -14.99 -22.44
C SER A 186 -5.91 -15.66 -22.28
N VAL A 187 -6.21 -16.20 -21.09
CA VAL A 187 -7.47 -16.93 -20.84
C VAL A 187 -8.28 -16.42 -19.63
N GLY A 188 -7.74 -15.45 -18.88
CA GLY A 188 -8.45 -14.76 -17.81
C GLY A 188 -9.19 -13.50 -18.26
N LYS A 189 -10.18 -13.07 -17.47
CA LYS A 189 -10.84 -11.77 -17.60
C LYS A 189 -10.30 -10.82 -16.53
N LYS A 190 -9.63 -9.74 -16.96
CA LYS A 190 -9.30 -8.60 -16.09
C LYS A 190 -10.58 -7.89 -15.63
N ASN A 191 -10.60 -7.50 -14.36
CA ASN A 191 -11.60 -6.64 -13.74
C ASN A 191 -10.89 -5.74 -12.69
N PRO A 192 -11.53 -4.69 -12.13
CA PRO A 192 -10.87 -3.78 -11.18
C PRO A 192 -10.28 -4.45 -9.95
N ASN A 193 -10.79 -5.63 -9.56
CA ASN A 193 -10.35 -6.36 -8.38
C ASN A 193 -9.34 -7.48 -8.69
N GLY A 194 -9.11 -7.84 -9.96
CA GLY A 194 -8.29 -9.02 -10.27
C GLY A 194 -8.32 -9.54 -11.71
N VAL A 195 -7.56 -10.60 -11.95
CA VAL A 195 -7.67 -11.48 -13.13
C VAL A 195 -8.38 -12.77 -12.71
N ARG A 196 -9.53 -13.05 -13.32
CA ARG A 196 -10.39 -14.20 -13.01
C ARG A 196 -10.32 -15.27 -14.09
N THR A 197 -10.34 -16.55 -13.73
CA THR A 197 -10.45 -17.66 -14.71
C THR A 197 -11.76 -17.59 -15.50
N THR A 198 -11.78 -18.19 -16.70
CA THR A 198 -12.96 -18.20 -17.59
C THR A 198 -13.39 -19.60 -18.03
N GLY A 199 -12.90 -20.66 -17.37
CA GLY A 199 -13.15 -22.04 -17.78
C GLY A 199 -12.43 -22.43 -19.08
N LYS A 200 -11.20 -21.94 -19.28
CA LYS A 200 -10.35 -22.17 -20.46
C LYS A 200 -8.94 -22.54 -20.04
N ASP A 201 -8.31 -23.48 -20.75
CA ASP A 201 -6.93 -23.87 -20.54
C ASP A 201 -5.96 -22.82 -21.10
N GLY A 202 -4.94 -22.42 -20.33
CA GLY A 202 -3.88 -21.52 -20.82
C GLY A 202 -3.25 -20.63 -19.75
N ALA A 203 -2.54 -19.58 -20.19
CA ALA A 203 -1.95 -18.59 -19.29
C ALA A 203 -3.05 -17.64 -18.76
N LEU A 204 -3.41 -17.81 -17.48
CA LEU A 204 -4.30 -16.91 -16.78
C LEU A 204 -3.65 -15.54 -16.59
N LEU A 205 -2.37 -15.54 -16.21
CA LEU A 205 -1.55 -14.36 -15.98
C LEU A 205 -0.14 -14.59 -16.53
N TYR A 206 0.46 -13.53 -17.08
CA TYR A 206 1.88 -13.45 -17.44
C TYR A 206 2.36 -11.98 -17.36
N GLY A 207 3.67 -11.71 -17.46
CA GLY A 207 4.30 -10.47 -16.98
C GLY A 207 4.81 -10.58 -15.52
N PRO A 208 5.51 -9.56 -14.97
CA PRO A 208 5.46 -8.15 -15.35
C PRO A 208 6.65 -7.67 -16.18
N TYR A 209 7.55 -8.56 -16.61
CA TYR A 209 8.73 -8.24 -17.43
C TYR A 209 9.70 -7.29 -16.71
N ILE A 210 10.32 -7.80 -15.65
CA ILE A 210 11.20 -7.04 -14.75
C ILE A 210 12.65 -7.48 -14.83
N GLN A 211 13.55 -6.52 -14.63
CA GLN A 211 14.96 -6.78 -14.42
C GLN A 211 15.18 -7.28 -12.97
N LEU A 212 15.83 -8.43 -12.82
CA LEU A 212 16.30 -8.98 -11.55
C LEU A 212 17.80 -9.29 -11.67
N ARG A 213 18.58 -8.92 -10.65
CA ARG A 213 20.01 -9.25 -10.59
C ARG A 213 20.21 -10.69 -10.13
N GLU A 214 21.47 -11.14 -10.13
CA GLU A 214 21.89 -12.38 -9.47
C GLU A 214 21.46 -12.41 -7.99
N GLY A 215 20.96 -13.56 -7.52
CA GLY A 215 20.53 -13.76 -6.14
C GLY A 215 19.43 -14.80 -5.96
N ASP A 216 19.09 -15.07 -4.70
CA ASP A 216 17.94 -15.89 -4.32
C ASP A 216 16.66 -15.02 -4.24
N TYR A 217 15.53 -15.58 -4.66
CA TYR A 217 14.24 -14.90 -4.74
C TYR A 217 13.07 -15.78 -4.27
N CYS A 218 12.03 -15.12 -3.78
CA CYS A 218 10.73 -15.72 -3.43
C CYS A 218 9.62 -15.02 -4.21
N ILE A 219 8.88 -15.78 -5.02
CA ILE A 219 7.66 -15.29 -5.68
C ILE A 219 6.42 -15.63 -4.85
N ARG A 220 5.49 -14.69 -4.71
CA ARG A 220 4.18 -14.88 -4.09
C ARG A 220 3.06 -14.52 -5.05
N LEU A 221 2.02 -15.35 -5.06
CA LEU A 221 0.79 -15.13 -5.82
C LEU A 221 -0.36 -14.83 -4.86
N PHE A 222 -0.95 -13.64 -4.96
CA PHE A 222 -2.06 -13.22 -4.12
C PHE A 222 -3.39 -13.38 -4.86
N GLY A 223 -4.43 -13.87 -4.18
CA GLY A 223 -5.73 -14.14 -4.80
C GLY A 223 -6.68 -14.91 -3.88
N LYS A 224 -7.75 -15.44 -4.47
CA LYS A 224 -8.68 -16.36 -3.81
C LYS A 224 -9.12 -17.49 -4.75
N LEU A 225 -9.49 -18.63 -4.18
CA LEU A 225 -10.34 -19.58 -4.88
C LEU A 225 -11.77 -19.04 -4.95
N LEU A 226 -12.48 -19.40 -6.02
CA LEU A 226 -13.87 -19.01 -6.28
C LEU A 226 -14.86 -20.18 -6.16
N ALA A 227 -14.38 -21.33 -5.68
CA ALA A 227 -15.20 -22.50 -5.43
C ALA A 227 -16.10 -22.30 -4.19
N GLU A 228 -17.41 -22.44 -4.36
CA GLU A 228 -18.37 -22.27 -3.26
C GLU A 228 -18.58 -23.52 -2.38
N LYS A 229 -17.96 -24.67 -2.71
CA LYS A 229 -18.08 -25.94 -1.95
C LYS A 229 -16.78 -26.75 -1.96
N ASP A 230 -16.57 -27.50 -0.87
CA ASP A 230 -15.36 -28.24 -0.46
C ASP A 230 -14.80 -29.33 -1.42
N SER A 231 -15.19 -29.37 -2.69
CA SER A 231 -14.93 -30.52 -3.58
C SER A 231 -14.31 -30.23 -4.94
N SER A 232 -14.09 -28.96 -5.33
CA SER A 232 -13.40 -28.65 -6.59
C SER A 232 -11.93 -28.29 -6.34
N THR A 233 -11.06 -29.25 -6.60
CA THR A 233 -9.60 -29.09 -6.57
C THR A 233 -9.18 -28.09 -7.67
N SER A 234 -8.74 -26.88 -7.27
CA SER A 234 -8.24 -25.90 -8.23
C SER A 234 -6.74 -26.08 -8.42
N ASN A 235 -6.38 -26.66 -9.56
CA ASN A 235 -4.99 -26.95 -9.92
C ASN A 235 -4.44 -25.85 -10.82
N PHE A 236 -3.24 -25.34 -10.53
CA PHE A 236 -2.52 -24.43 -11.42
C PHE A 236 -1.01 -24.63 -11.34
N GLU A 237 -0.29 -24.14 -12.35
CA GLU A 237 1.17 -24.08 -12.37
C GLU A 237 1.60 -22.62 -12.23
N LEU A 238 2.54 -22.35 -11.31
CA LEU A 238 3.26 -21.10 -11.21
C LEU A 238 4.68 -21.31 -11.71
N SER A 239 4.99 -20.69 -12.84
CA SER A 239 6.31 -20.71 -13.47
C SER A 239 6.93 -19.30 -13.44
N VAL A 240 8.24 -19.23 -13.21
CA VAL A 240 9.03 -18.00 -13.37
C VAL A 240 9.93 -18.19 -14.58
N THR A 241 9.83 -17.29 -15.54
CA THR A 241 10.55 -17.37 -16.82
C THR A 241 11.24 -16.06 -17.14
N GLU A 242 12.21 -16.11 -18.04
CA GLU A 242 12.92 -14.96 -18.58
C GLU A 242 12.85 -14.98 -20.12
N ASN A 243 13.03 -13.82 -20.76
CA ASN A 243 13.04 -13.64 -22.21
C ASN A 243 11.71 -14.10 -22.83
N SER A 244 10.61 -13.56 -22.29
CA SER A 244 9.23 -13.82 -22.72
C SER A 244 8.88 -15.32 -22.82
N GLY A 245 9.34 -16.10 -21.83
CA GLY A 245 9.14 -17.55 -21.75
C GLY A 245 10.25 -18.39 -22.38
N GLY A 246 11.32 -17.78 -22.91
CA GLY A 246 12.44 -18.49 -23.54
C GLY A 246 13.27 -19.32 -22.58
N ASN A 247 13.49 -18.82 -21.37
CA ASN A 247 14.25 -19.50 -20.30
C ASN A 247 13.34 -19.78 -19.10
N LEU A 248 13.35 -21.01 -18.57
CA LEU A 248 12.62 -21.36 -17.34
C LEU A 248 13.55 -21.24 -16.13
N LEU A 249 13.24 -20.32 -15.22
CA LEU A 249 13.97 -20.13 -13.96
C LEU A 249 13.39 -21.00 -12.83
N HIS A 250 12.06 -21.18 -12.80
CA HIS A 250 11.38 -22.02 -11.82
C HIS A 250 10.02 -22.50 -12.33
N THR A 251 9.55 -23.66 -11.84
CA THR A 251 8.15 -24.07 -11.98
C THR A 251 7.66 -24.85 -10.77
N SER A 252 6.40 -24.66 -10.41
CA SER A 252 5.75 -25.31 -9.28
C SER A 252 4.27 -25.56 -9.56
N SER A 253 3.80 -26.78 -9.29
CA SER A 253 2.39 -27.16 -9.42
C SER A 253 1.69 -27.07 -8.07
N HIS A 254 0.55 -26.38 -8.03
CA HIS A 254 -0.25 -26.15 -6.84
C HIS A 254 -1.60 -26.86 -6.99
N GLN A 255 -1.99 -27.63 -5.96
CA GLN A 255 -3.21 -28.43 -5.87
C GLN A 255 -3.79 -28.32 -4.46
N ASP A 256 -5.07 -28.63 -4.29
CA ASP A 256 -5.76 -28.72 -2.97
C ASP A 256 -5.55 -27.53 -2.03
N LEU A 257 -5.45 -26.32 -2.61
CA LEU A 257 -5.20 -25.09 -1.89
C LEU A 257 -6.32 -24.78 -0.90
N ARG A 258 -6.03 -24.96 0.39
CA ARG A 258 -6.86 -24.43 1.47
C ARG A 258 -6.65 -22.92 1.55
N ASN A 259 -7.69 -22.18 1.94
CA ASN A 259 -7.75 -20.72 1.82
C ASN A 259 -6.76 -20.00 2.77
N ASN A 260 -5.50 -19.90 2.34
CA ASN A 260 -4.38 -19.35 3.11
C ASN A 260 -4.34 -17.82 3.07
N GLN A 261 -5.29 -17.16 3.74
CA GLN A 261 -5.24 -15.72 4.03
C GLN A 261 -4.98 -14.80 2.81
N GLY A 262 -5.39 -15.21 1.61
CA GLY A 262 -5.19 -14.45 0.38
C GLY A 262 -3.89 -14.75 -0.40
N ILE A 263 -3.07 -15.70 0.03
CA ILE A 263 -1.91 -16.23 -0.72
C ILE A 263 -2.31 -17.55 -1.38
N LEU A 264 -2.24 -17.62 -2.71
CA LEU A 264 -2.51 -18.81 -3.50
C LEU A 264 -1.27 -19.71 -3.68
N ALA A 265 -0.09 -19.10 -3.81
CA ALA A 265 1.17 -19.82 -3.97
C ALA A 265 2.35 -18.99 -3.44
N GLU A 266 3.37 -19.69 -2.96
CA GLU A 266 4.71 -19.16 -2.67
C GLU A 266 5.73 -20.14 -3.25
N ALA A 267 6.77 -19.63 -3.91
CA ALA A 267 7.83 -20.45 -4.50
C ALA A 267 9.19 -19.75 -4.44
N PHE A 268 10.25 -20.55 -4.31
CA PHE A 268 11.62 -20.09 -4.08
C PHE A 268 12.49 -20.47 -5.28
N PHE A 269 13.30 -19.54 -5.78
CA PHE A 269 14.15 -19.74 -6.95
C PHE A 269 15.42 -18.90 -6.88
N SER A 270 16.43 -19.27 -7.67
CA SER A 270 17.73 -18.60 -7.70
C SER A 270 18.04 -18.13 -9.11
N ILE A 271 18.59 -16.93 -9.23
CA ILE A 271 19.06 -16.33 -10.47
C ILE A 271 20.60 -16.28 -10.41
N SER A 272 21.27 -16.81 -11.42
CA SER A 272 22.75 -16.96 -11.47
C SER A 272 23.48 -15.87 -12.27
N HIS A 273 22.75 -14.92 -12.84
CA HIS A 273 23.24 -13.82 -13.67
C HIS A 273 22.14 -12.76 -13.78
N GLU A 274 22.46 -11.51 -14.12
CA GLU A 274 21.41 -10.49 -14.30
C GLU A 274 20.45 -10.87 -15.45
N CYS A 275 19.16 -10.94 -15.13
CA CYS A 275 18.06 -11.25 -16.03
C CYS A 275 17.24 -9.98 -16.29
N LEU A 276 17.00 -9.62 -17.55
CA LEU A 276 16.36 -8.34 -17.89
C LEU A 276 14.83 -8.42 -18.06
N ASP A 277 14.29 -9.61 -18.34
CA ASP A 277 12.90 -9.80 -18.79
C ASP A 277 12.19 -10.91 -17.99
N VAL A 278 12.25 -10.84 -16.66
CA VAL A 278 11.65 -11.86 -15.78
C VAL A 278 10.13 -11.67 -15.66
N GLU A 279 9.39 -12.75 -15.84
CA GLU A 279 7.94 -12.79 -15.69
C GLU A 279 7.46 -13.98 -14.86
N ALA A 280 6.28 -13.82 -14.26
CA ALA A 280 5.54 -14.87 -13.58
C ALA A 280 4.42 -15.35 -14.49
N VAL A 281 4.44 -16.61 -14.90
CA VAL A 281 3.38 -17.22 -15.71
C VAL A 281 2.53 -18.13 -14.84
N VAL A 282 1.23 -17.84 -14.74
CA VAL A 282 0.26 -18.72 -14.07
C VAL A 282 -0.56 -19.44 -15.12
N ARG A 283 -0.38 -20.76 -15.22
CA ARG A 283 -1.14 -21.62 -16.14
C ARG A 283 -2.26 -22.34 -15.41
N VAL A 284 -3.44 -22.34 -16.04
CA VAL A 284 -4.68 -22.91 -15.51
C VAL A 284 -5.31 -23.87 -16.51
N ASN A 285 -6.18 -24.75 -16.02
CA ASN A 285 -7.02 -25.63 -16.84
C ASN A 285 -8.50 -25.17 -16.76
N ARG A 286 -9.39 -25.84 -17.50
CA ARG A 286 -10.86 -25.58 -17.47
C ARG A 286 -11.51 -25.69 -16.10
N GLU A 287 -10.94 -26.50 -15.20
CA GLU A 287 -11.48 -26.79 -13.88
C GLU A 287 -11.00 -25.79 -12.82
N THR A 288 -9.92 -25.04 -13.09
CA THR A 288 -9.37 -24.04 -12.19
C THR A 288 -10.35 -22.87 -11.99
N ASN A 289 -10.78 -22.64 -10.75
CA ASN A 289 -11.73 -21.58 -10.42
C ASN A 289 -11.12 -20.63 -9.37
N LEU A 290 -10.42 -19.60 -9.83
CA LEU A 290 -9.69 -18.65 -8.96
C LEU A 290 -9.64 -17.23 -9.54
N GLU A 291 -9.30 -16.28 -8.67
CA GLU A 291 -9.08 -14.87 -8.99
C GLU A 291 -7.75 -14.41 -8.39
N ILE A 292 -6.84 -13.92 -9.23
CA ILE A 292 -5.53 -13.38 -8.83
C ILE A 292 -5.64 -11.88 -8.65
N TYR A 293 -5.11 -11.35 -7.55
CA TYR A 293 -5.07 -9.93 -7.23
C TYR A 293 -3.72 -9.30 -7.55
N ALA A 294 -2.62 -10.00 -7.25
CA ALA A 294 -1.26 -9.50 -7.45
C ALA A 294 -0.20 -10.60 -7.52
N VAL A 295 0.98 -10.24 -8.03
CA VAL A 295 2.23 -11.03 -7.97
C VAL A 295 3.28 -10.21 -7.21
N GLN A 296 4.10 -10.86 -6.38
CA GLN A 296 5.23 -10.22 -5.70
C GLN A 296 6.52 -11.02 -5.89
N PHE A 297 7.64 -10.33 -6.11
CA PHE A 297 9.00 -10.90 -6.22
C PHE A 297 9.90 -10.33 -5.12
N LEU A 298 10.20 -11.11 -4.09
CA LEU A 298 11.05 -10.75 -2.96
C LEU A 298 12.48 -11.22 -3.19
N LYS A 299 13.49 -10.37 -3.02
CA LYS A 299 14.90 -10.82 -2.93
C LYS A 299 15.16 -11.41 -1.54
N ILE A 300 15.89 -12.51 -1.47
CA ILE A 300 16.22 -13.21 -0.24
C ILE A 300 17.65 -12.85 0.15
N ILE A 301 17.80 -12.09 1.23
CA ILE A 301 19.12 -11.69 1.73
C ILE A 301 19.66 -12.80 2.63
N THR A 302 20.61 -13.57 2.10
CA THR A 302 21.36 -14.59 2.84
C THR A 302 22.18 -13.93 3.94
N GLY A 303 21.72 -14.10 5.19
CA GLY A 303 22.25 -13.42 6.38
C GLY A 303 21.19 -13.21 7.46
N ALA A 304 19.90 -13.22 7.10
CA ALA A 304 18.77 -13.09 8.03
C ALA A 304 18.30 -14.45 8.61
N GLU A 305 19.18 -15.20 9.29
CA GLU A 305 18.87 -16.55 9.82
C GLU A 305 17.73 -16.61 10.87
N ASN A 306 17.22 -15.46 11.33
CA ASN A 306 16.22 -15.38 12.41
C ASN A 306 14.77 -15.03 11.98
N PHE A 307 14.50 -14.74 10.70
CA PHE A 307 13.16 -14.31 10.25
C PHE A 307 12.23 -15.44 9.78
N GLY A 308 12.19 -16.56 10.51
CA GLY A 308 11.05 -17.50 10.51
C GLY A 308 10.69 -18.25 9.21
N ILE A 309 11.33 -17.97 8.08
CA ILE A 309 11.10 -18.64 6.80
C ILE A 309 11.71 -20.06 6.89
N ARG A 310 10.88 -21.04 7.26
CA ARG A 310 11.25 -22.45 7.18
C ARG A 310 11.37 -22.86 5.72
N LYS A 311 12.61 -22.98 5.21
CA LYS A 311 12.88 -23.90 4.08
C LYS A 311 12.45 -25.30 4.53
N THR A 312 11.31 -25.78 4.05
CA THR A 312 10.98 -27.19 4.14
C THR A 312 11.81 -27.94 3.11
N GLU A 313 12.99 -28.41 3.52
CA GLU A 313 13.74 -29.40 2.75
C GLU A 313 12.86 -30.64 2.57
N LYS A 314 12.36 -30.84 1.34
CA LYS A 314 11.96 -32.17 0.89
C LYS A 314 13.21 -32.84 0.36
N GLU A 315 13.57 -33.94 1.00
CA GLU A 315 14.73 -34.75 0.66
C GLU A 315 14.73 -35.13 -0.83
N LEU A 316 15.84 -34.84 -1.51
CA LEU A 316 16.15 -35.46 -2.80
C LEU A 316 16.53 -36.94 -2.55
N PRO A 317 15.84 -37.92 -3.13
CA PRO A 317 16.19 -39.33 -2.95
C PRO A 317 17.44 -39.69 -3.76
N HIS A 318 18.62 -39.38 -3.21
CA HIS A 318 19.87 -40.00 -3.65
C HIS A 318 19.93 -41.45 -3.19
N LYS A 319 19.60 -42.39 -4.09
CA LYS A 319 20.41 -43.60 -4.29
C LYS A 319 20.09 -44.29 -5.61
N ILE A 320 21.04 -44.19 -6.52
CA ILE A 320 21.22 -45.13 -7.63
C ILE A 320 21.86 -46.40 -7.05
N TRP A 321 21.31 -47.55 -7.43
CA TRP A 321 22.04 -48.80 -7.66
C TRP A 321 21.61 -49.30 -9.05
#